data_AF-A0A2R8B616-F1
#
_entry.id   AF-A0A2R8B616-F1
#
_cell.length_a   1.000
_cell.length_b   1.000
_cell.length_c   1.000
_cell.angle_alpha   90.00
_cell.angle_beta   90.00
_cell.angle_gamma   90.00
#
_symmetry.space_group_name_H-M   'P 1'
#
loop_
_entity.id
_entity.type
_entity.pdbx_description
1 polymer ?
#
loop_
_entity_poly.entity_id
_entity_poly.type
_entity_poly.pdbx_seq_one_letter_code
_entity_poly.pdbx_strand_id
1 'polypeptide(L)'
;MAEGDVARLIYLGLLGAVIAGYFLMQNRKQLGKTAQQAAVWGLIFLGAIAVAGLWGDIQRSAIPQEAVLRGDQIEVPVAEDGHFYVTAEINGARVLFVVDTGASDIVLSQRDAERAGLDPETLNYFGTAMTANGRVETAPVRLETFTLAGITDTNLPAVVNGGALDTSLLGMSYLARHEVTLTRDRLILRR
;
A
#
# COMPACT_ATOMS: atom_id res chain seq x y z
N MET A 1 -12.04 31.63 27.48
CA MET A 1 -13.20 30.70 27.59
C MET A 1 -14.19 31.36 28.52
N ALA A 2 -15.39 31.68 28.04
CA ALA A 2 -16.35 32.50 28.78
C ALA A 2 -17.01 31.69 29.92
N GLU A 3 -17.25 32.29 31.08
CA GLU A 3 -17.86 31.63 32.25
C GLU A 3 -19.20 30.91 31.94
N GLY A 4 -19.92 31.36 30.90
CA GLY A 4 -21.15 30.73 30.42
C GLY A 4 -20.96 29.33 29.81
N ASP A 5 -19.79 29.01 29.26
CA ASP A 5 -19.52 27.69 28.67
C ASP A 5 -19.34 26.62 29.75
N VAL A 6 -18.70 26.98 30.86
CA VAL A 6 -18.50 26.07 32.00
C VAL A 6 -19.83 25.78 32.68
N ALA A 7 -20.65 26.80 32.92
CA ALA A 7 -21.99 26.63 33.49
C ALA A 7 -22.90 25.77 32.61
N ARG A 8 -22.83 25.95 31.29
CA ARG A 8 -23.57 25.14 30.30
C ARG A 8 -23.10 23.68 30.28
N LEU A 9 -21.79 23.43 30.36
CA LEU A 9 -21.25 22.07 30.43
C LEU A 9 -21.66 21.36 31.73
N ILE A 10 -21.64 22.06 32.86
CA ILE A 10 -22.11 21.52 34.15
C ILE A 10 -23.61 21.19 34.07
N TYR A 11 -24.42 22.08 33.50
CA TYR A 11 -25.85 21.86 33.31
C TYR A 11 -26.14 20.65 32.40
N LEU A 12 -25.44 20.53 31.27
CA LEU A 12 -25.59 19.39 30.36
C LEU A 12 -25.11 18.07 30.98
N GLY A 13 -24.04 18.11 31.78
CA GLY A 13 -23.56 16.96 32.54
C GLY A 13 -24.57 16.48 33.58
N LEU A 14 -25.17 17.40 34.33
CA LEU A 14 -26.23 17.10 35.31
C LEU A 14 -27.49 16.56 34.62
N LEU A 15 -27.92 17.16 33.51
CA LEU A 15 -29.06 16.71 32.73
C LEU A 15 -28.83 15.29 32.18
N GLY A 16 -27.65 15.02 31.63
CA GLY A 16 -27.25 13.70 31.17
C GLY A 16 -27.25 12.66 32.27
N ALA A 17 -26.75 13.01 33.48
CA ALA A 17 -26.75 12.13 34.64
C ALA A 17 -28.17 11.79 35.12
N VAL A 18 -29.11 12.76 35.07
CA VAL A 18 -30.52 12.53 35.42
C VAL A 18 -31.21 11.62 34.41
N ILE A 19 -30.97 11.82 33.10
CA ILE A 19 -31.55 10.99 32.04
C ILE A 19 -30.98 9.56 32.11
N ALA A 20 -29.66 9.42 32.28
CA ALA A 20 -29.01 8.12 32.43
C ALA A 20 -29.47 7.42 33.72
N GLY A 21 -29.57 8.15 34.82
CA GLY A 21 -30.07 7.65 36.10
C GLY A 21 -31.53 7.18 36.03
N TYR A 22 -32.40 7.96 35.37
CA TYR A 22 -33.80 7.62 35.13
C TYR A 22 -33.93 6.39 34.22
N PHE A 23 -33.18 6.31 33.13
CA PHE A 23 -33.15 5.16 32.22
C PHE A 23 -32.67 3.88 32.93
N LEU A 24 -31.60 3.98 33.73
CA LEU A 24 -31.10 2.88 34.55
C LEU A 24 -32.10 2.47 35.65
N MET A 25 -32.86 3.42 36.22
CA MET A 25 -33.91 3.16 37.21
C MET A 25 -35.15 2.51 36.63
N GLN A 26 -35.55 2.92 35.43
CA GLN A 26 -36.76 2.43 34.77
C GLN A 26 -36.56 1.02 34.18
N ASN A 27 -35.34 0.70 33.73
CA ASN A 27 -35.00 -0.61 33.18
C ASN A 27 -34.47 -1.64 34.18
N ARG A 28 -34.61 -1.41 35.50
CA ARG A 28 -34.09 -2.31 36.56
C ARG A 28 -34.52 -3.77 36.46
N LYS A 29 -35.68 -4.07 35.85
CA LYS A 29 -36.19 -5.43 35.64
C LYS A 29 -35.69 -6.11 34.35
N GLN A 30 -35.02 -5.36 33.46
CA GLN A 30 -34.48 -5.83 32.19
C GLN A 30 -33.00 -5.47 32.01
N LEU A 31 -32.28 -5.12 33.09
CA LEU A 31 -30.86 -4.74 33.05
C LEU A 31 -29.98 -5.77 32.33
N GLY A 32 -30.31 -7.06 32.44
CA GLY A 32 -29.65 -8.11 31.67
C GLY A 32 -29.84 -7.94 30.16
N LYS A 33 -31.04 -7.56 29.70
CA LYS A 33 -31.35 -7.37 28.27
C LYS A 33 -30.72 -6.11 27.70
N THR A 34 -30.72 -4.99 28.43
CA THR A 34 -30.03 -3.77 27.97
C THR A 34 -28.52 -3.92 27.98
N ALA A 35 -27.95 -4.57 29.01
CA ALA A 35 -26.52 -4.89 29.03
C ALA A 35 -26.14 -5.86 27.90
N GLN A 36 -26.99 -6.86 27.62
CA GLN A 36 -26.81 -7.78 26.50
C GLN A 36 -26.86 -7.05 25.15
N GLN A 37 -27.81 -6.14 24.96
CA GLN A 37 -27.89 -5.34 23.73
C GLN A 37 -26.68 -4.41 23.57
N ALA A 38 -26.23 -3.77 24.64
CA ALA A 38 -25.01 -2.95 24.62
C ALA A 38 -23.77 -3.80 24.29
N ALA A 39 -23.67 -5.01 24.83
CA ALA A 39 -22.60 -5.95 24.50
C ALA A 39 -22.64 -6.40 23.03
N VAL A 40 -23.84 -6.68 22.50
CA VAL A 40 -24.02 -7.04 21.07
C VAL A 40 -23.60 -5.88 20.17
N TRP A 41 -24.05 -4.65 20.46
CA TRP A 41 -23.61 -3.46 19.71
C TRP A 41 -22.12 -3.21 19.83
N GLY A 42 -21.54 -3.39 21.02
CA GLY A 42 -20.10 -3.31 21.25
C GLY A 42 -19.34 -4.31 20.38
N LEU A 43 -19.78 -5.57 20.33
CA LEU A 43 -19.17 -6.60 19.48
C LEU A 43 -19.31 -6.29 17.98
N ILE A 44 -20.45 -5.76 17.54
CA ILE A 44 -20.65 -5.35 16.13
C ILE A 44 -19.68 -4.22 15.76
N PHE A 45 -19.57 -3.18 16.59
CA PHE A 45 -18.63 -2.07 16.33
C PHE A 45 -17.18 -2.54 16.35
N LEU A 46 -16.82 -3.40 17.30
CA LEU A 46 -15.47 -3.94 17.41
C LEU A 46 -15.12 -4.83 16.20
N GLY A 47 -16.07 -5.65 15.75
CA GLY A 47 -15.95 -6.42 14.50
C GLY A 47 -15.83 -5.52 13.27
N ALA A 48 -16.63 -4.46 13.16
CA ALA A 48 -16.57 -3.51 12.05
C ALA A 48 -15.24 -2.74 12.01
N ILE A 49 -14.71 -2.31 13.17
CA ILE A 49 -13.40 -1.66 13.29
C ILE A 49 -12.29 -2.64 12.92
N ALA A 50 -12.37 -3.90 13.37
CA ALA A 50 -11.41 -4.93 12.99
C ALA A 50 -11.41 -5.20 11.48
N VAL A 51 -12.58 -5.33 10.87
CA VAL A 51 -12.71 -5.51 9.40
C VAL A 51 -12.18 -4.29 8.66
N ALA A 52 -12.53 -3.07 9.09
CA ALA A 52 -12.03 -1.84 8.47
C ALA A 52 -10.51 -1.68 8.62
N GLY A 53 -9.94 -2.03 9.78
CA GLY A 53 -8.51 -2.01 10.02
C GLY A 53 -7.74 -3.05 9.20
N LEU A 54 -8.32 -4.24 9.01
CA LEU A 54 -7.74 -5.32 8.20
C LEU A 54 -7.97 -5.14 6.69
N TRP A 55 -8.90 -4.28 6.27
CA TRP A 55 -9.26 -4.10 4.86
C TRP A 55 -8.07 -3.66 4.00
N GLY A 56 -7.21 -2.78 4.53
CA GLY A 56 -6.02 -2.28 3.83
C GLY A 56 -4.93 -3.34 3.60
N ASP A 57 -4.88 -4.40 4.42
CA ASP A 57 -3.93 -5.50 4.25
C ASP A 57 -4.47 -6.56 3.28
N ILE A 58 -5.80 -6.79 3.30
CA ILE A 58 -6.46 -7.72 2.39
C ILE A 58 -6.40 -7.21 0.94
N GLN A 59 -6.66 -5.92 0.69
CA GLN A 59 -6.53 -5.37 -0.66
C GLN A 59 -5.10 -5.45 -1.21
N ARG A 60 -4.10 -5.30 -0.35
CA ARG A 60 -2.67 -5.46 -0.73
C ARG A 60 -2.28 -6.93 -0.92
N SER A 61 -3.04 -7.85 -0.34
CA SER A 61 -2.85 -9.30 -0.42
C SER A 61 -3.77 -9.98 -1.45
N ALA A 62 -4.65 -9.22 -2.12
CA ALA A 62 -5.38 -9.70 -3.29
C ALA A 62 -4.36 -9.89 -4.41
N ILE A 63 -3.78 -11.09 -4.42
CA ILE A 63 -2.66 -11.55 -5.23
C ILE A 63 -2.78 -10.96 -6.65
N PRO A 64 -1.91 -10.00 -7.03
CA PRO A 64 -1.72 -9.67 -8.43
C PRO A 64 -1.36 -11.00 -9.10
N GLN A 65 -2.11 -11.43 -10.12
CA GLN A 65 -1.87 -12.70 -10.80
C GLN A 65 -0.37 -12.79 -11.13
N GLU A 66 0.35 -13.63 -10.39
CA GLU A 66 1.81 -13.61 -10.40
C GLU A 66 2.31 -13.89 -11.81
N ALA A 67 3.37 -13.18 -12.21
CA ALA A 67 4.06 -13.44 -13.45
C ALA A 67 4.44 -14.93 -13.52
N VAL A 68 3.86 -15.67 -14.47
CA VAL A 68 4.07 -17.11 -14.60
C VAL A 68 5.22 -17.33 -15.56
N LEU A 69 6.27 -18.01 -15.09
CA LEU A 69 7.30 -18.51 -15.98
C LEU A 69 6.76 -19.71 -16.76
N ARG A 70 6.61 -19.56 -18.07
CA ARG A 70 6.26 -20.64 -19.01
C ARG A 70 7.42 -20.90 -19.95
N GLY A 71 8.21 -21.93 -19.64
CA GLY A 71 9.40 -22.25 -20.43
C GLY A 71 10.46 -21.17 -20.29
N ASP A 72 10.74 -20.44 -21.38
CA ASP A 72 11.72 -19.34 -21.46
C ASP A 72 11.07 -17.95 -21.38
N GLN A 73 9.76 -17.88 -21.13
CA GLN A 73 8.97 -16.66 -21.16
C GLN A 73 8.33 -16.37 -19.80
N ILE A 74 8.34 -15.10 -19.44
CA ILE A 74 7.60 -14.58 -18.29
C ILE A 74 6.30 -13.99 -18.84
N GLU A 75 5.17 -14.64 -18.54
CA GLU A 75 3.84 -14.15 -18.90
C GLU A 75 3.23 -13.39 -17.71
N VAL A 76 2.87 -12.14 -17.93
CA VAL A 76 2.24 -11.26 -16.95
C VAL A 76 0.83 -10.92 -17.45
N PRO A 77 -0.24 -11.41 -16.83
CA PRO A 77 -1.59 -11.03 -17.23
C PRO A 77 -1.89 -9.58 -16.86
N VAL A 78 -2.80 -8.97 -17.61
CA VAL A 78 -3.30 -7.63 -17.29
C VAL A 78 -4.17 -7.67 -16.03
N ALA A 79 -3.98 -6.73 -15.12
CA ALA A 79 -4.85 -6.55 -13.95
C ALA A 79 -6.17 -5.84 -14.32
N GLU A 80 -7.12 -5.82 -13.38
CA GLU A 80 -8.44 -5.21 -13.59
C GLU A 80 -8.38 -3.70 -13.90
N ASP A 81 -7.33 -3.02 -13.44
CA ASP A 81 -7.06 -1.60 -13.69
C ASP A 81 -6.39 -1.34 -15.05
N GLY A 82 -6.05 -2.39 -15.80
CA GLY A 82 -5.39 -2.29 -17.10
C GLY A 82 -3.86 -2.20 -17.04
N HIS A 83 -3.25 -2.27 -15.86
CA HIS A 83 -1.80 -2.26 -15.69
C HIS A 83 -1.24 -3.69 -15.59
N PHE A 84 0.06 -3.84 -15.85
CA PHE A 84 0.78 -5.09 -15.64
C PHE A 84 1.60 -4.99 -14.38
N TYR A 85 1.44 -5.97 -13.49
CA TYR A 85 2.13 -6.01 -12.21
C TYR A 85 3.08 -7.19 -12.15
N VAL A 86 4.29 -6.95 -11.68
CA VAL A 86 5.27 -8.02 -11.44
C VAL A 86 5.84 -7.91 -10.05
N THR A 87 6.05 -9.05 -9.40
CA THR A 87 6.79 -9.11 -8.13
C THR A 87 8.20 -9.56 -8.40
N ALA A 88 9.17 -8.75 -7.99
CA ALA A 88 10.59 -9.10 -8.04
C ALA A 88 11.18 -9.14 -6.63
N GLU A 89 12.21 -9.94 -6.45
CA GLU A 89 13.00 -9.97 -5.22
C GLU A 89 14.24 -9.09 -5.39
N ILE A 90 14.35 -8.05 -4.57
CA ILE A 90 15.46 -7.10 -4.56
C ILE A 90 16.21 -7.25 -3.25
N ASN A 91 17.50 -7.61 -3.32
CA ASN A 91 18.33 -7.80 -2.12
C ASN A 91 17.65 -8.71 -1.06
N GLY A 92 16.86 -9.71 -1.49
CA GLY A 92 16.09 -10.60 -0.61
C GLY A 92 14.68 -10.13 -0.24
N ALA A 93 14.27 -8.92 -0.61
CA ALA A 93 12.97 -8.35 -0.31
C ALA A 93 12.01 -8.41 -1.52
N ARG A 94 10.78 -8.91 -1.32
CA ARG A 94 9.75 -8.93 -2.36
C ARG A 94 9.13 -7.54 -2.59
N VAL A 95 9.29 -7.00 -3.78
CA VAL A 95 8.80 -5.68 -4.19
C VAL A 95 7.85 -5.84 -5.38
N LEU A 96 6.71 -5.15 -5.30
CA LEU A 96 5.73 -5.09 -6.37
C LEU A 96 6.08 -3.93 -7.31
N PHE A 97 6.05 -4.20 -8.61
CA PHE A 97 6.30 -3.23 -9.66
C PHE A 97 5.11 -3.13 -10.59
N VAL A 98 4.81 -1.90 -11.03
CA VAL A 98 4.02 -1.65 -12.24
C VAL A 98 4.97 -1.63 -13.44
N VAL A 99 4.64 -2.34 -14.50
CA VAL A 99 5.39 -2.24 -15.76
C VAL A 99 5.03 -0.93 -16.44
N ASP A 100 6.02 -0.07 -16.63
CA ASP A 100 5.83 1.29 -17.16
C ASP A 100 6.84 1.56 -18.28
N THR A 101 6.36 1.52 -19.53
CA THR A 101 7.17 1.83 -20.71
C THR A 101 7.50 3.31 -20.85
N GLY A 102 6.84 4.19 -20.08
CA GLY A 102 7.16 5.61 -19.98
C GLY A 102 8.31 5.90 -19.01
N ALA A 103 8.62 4.98 -18.10
CA ALA A 103 9.76 5.08 -17.21
C ALA A 103 11.03 4.61 -17.93
N SER A 104 12.10 5.42 -17.86
CA SER A 104 13.41 5.04 -18.43
C SER A 104 14.14 4.04 -17.53
N ASP A 105 14.14 4.29 -16.23
CA ASP A 105 14.87 3.49 -15.23
C ASP A 105 13.94 2.57 -14.43
N ILE A 106 14.53 1.63 -13.70
CA ILE A 106 13.82 0.98 -12.58
C ILE A 106 13.68 2.02 -11.47
N VAL A 107 12.46 2.32 -11.06
CA VAL A 107 12.17 3.34 -10.05
C VAL A 107 11.62 2.69 -8.80
N LEU A 108 12.30 2.85 -7.67
CA LEU A 108 11.82 2.42 -6.37
C LEU A 108 11.07 3.56 -5.67
N SER A 109 9.96 3.22 -5.03
CA SER A 109 9.40 4.05 -3.97
C SER A 109 10.39 4.09 -2.78
N GLN A 110 10.34 5.15 -1.97
CA GLN A 110 11.20 5.23 -0.76
C GLN A 110 10.94 4.04 0.17
N ARG A 111 9.66 3.67 0.33
CA ARG A 111 9.23 2.53 1.14
C ARG A 111 9.81 1.21 0.63
N ASP A 112 9.82 0.97 -0.68
CA ASP A 112 10.39 -0.27 -1.22
C ASP A 112 11.92 -0.27 -1.23
N ALA A 113 12.54 0.91 -1.35
CA ALA A 113 13.99 1.06 -1.16
C ALA A 113 14.40 0.67 0.27
N GLU A 114 13.69 1.16 1.29
CA GLU A 114 13.88 0.76 2.70
C GLU A 114 13.76 -0.74 2.90
N ARG A 115 12.71 -1.34 2.32
CA ARG A 115 12.49 -2.79 2.41
C ARG A 115 13.60 -3.59 1.74
N ALA A 116 14.20 -3.05 0.68
CA ALA A 116 15.34 -3.64 -0.02
C ALA A 116 16.70 -3.33 0.66
N GLY A 117 16.70 -2.75 1.86
CA GLY A 117 17.91 -2.45 2.63
C GLY A 117 18.67 -1.21 2.18
N LEU A 118 18.07 -0.37 1.32
CA LEU A 118 18.59 0.94 0.96
C LEU A 118 18.01 1.96 1.94
N ASP A 119 18.81 2.87 2.48
CA ASP A 119 18.34 3.90 3.40
C ASP A 119 18.10 5.21 2.66
N PRO A 120 16.83 5.58 2.34
CA PRO A 120 16.53 6.77 1.55
C PRO A 120 16.99 8.06 2.23
N GLU A 121 17.06 8.13 3.56
CA GLU A 121 17.48 9.35 4.27
C GLU A 121 18.96 9.68 4.03
N THR A 122 19.76 8.66 3.67
CA THR A 122 21.20 8.80 3.42
C THR A 122 21.56 8.89 1.94
N LEU A 123 20.59 8.70 1.04
CA LEU A 123 20.83 8.72 -0.39
C LEU A 123 21.05 10.14 -0.91
N ASN A 124 21.88 10.25 -1.96
CA ASN A 124 22.14 11.52 -2.63
C ASN A 124 21.14 11.74 -3.77
N TYR A 125 20.16 12.61 -3.56
CA TYR A 125 19.16 13.00 -4.56
C TYR A 125 19.65 14.13 -5.47
N PHE A 126 20.50 13.80 -6.45
CA PHE A 126 21.00 14.75 -7.44
C PHE A 126 20.50 14.49 -8.86
N GLY A 127 19.83 13.35 -9.08
CA GLY A 127 19.14 13.05 -10.32
C GLY A 127 17.79 13.78 -10.38
N THR A 128 17.20 13.84 -11.57
CA THR A 128 15.84 14.36 -11.73
C THR A 128 15.07 13.52 -12.73
N ALA A 129 13.80 13.25 -12.44
CA ALA A 129 12.87 12.61 -13.36
C ALA A 129 11.69 13.55 -13.67
N MET A 130 11.18 13.48 -14.90
CA MET A 130 9.95 14.14 -15.28
C MET A 130 8.78 13.16 -15.13
N THR A 131 7.83 13.51 -14.27
CA THR A 131 6.63 12.71 -14.01
C THR A 131 5.39 13.49 -14.44
N ALA A 132 4.23 12.84 -14.40
CA ALA A 132 2.94 13.51 -14.63
C ALA A 132 2.68 14.66 -13.65
N ASN A 133 3.21 14.58 -12.42
CA ASN A 133 3.08 15.59 -11.38
C ASN A 133 4.20 16.65 -11.43
N GLY A 134 5.03 16.64 -12.48
CA GLY A 134 6.16 17.55 -12.66
C GLY A 134 7.51 16.91 -12.37
N ARG A 135 8.52 17.75 -12.17
CA ARG A 135 9.90 17.32 -11.94
C ARG A 135 10.08 16.87 -10.49
N VAL A 136 10.66 15.69 -10.30
CA VAL A 136 11.01 15.12 -8.99
C VAL A 136 12.49 14.81 -8.94
N GLU A 137 13.08 14.90 -7.76
CA GLU A 137 14.48 14.50 -7.53
C GLU A 137 14.57 12.98 -7.40
N THR A 138 15.70 12.41 -7.84
CA THR A 138 15.95 10.98 -7.78
C THR A 138 17.36 10.68 -7.28
N ALA A 139 17.51 9.57 -6.56
CA ALA A 139 18.80 9.08 -6.11
C ALA A 139 19.20 7.83 -6.90
N PRO A 140 20.27 7.88 -7.71
CA PRO A 140 20.78 6.70 -8.39
C PRO A 140 21.32 5.68 -7.39
N VAL A 141 20.92 4.41 -7.56
CA VAL A 141 21.34 3.29 -6.72
C VAL A 141 21.71 2.07 -7.57
N ARG A 142 22.33 1.08 -6.93
CA ARG A 142 22.61 -0.23 -7.53
C ARG A 142 21.92 -1.31 -6.70
N LEU A 143 21.12 -2.12 -7.37
CA LEU A 143 20.50 -3.30 -6.77
C LEU A 143 21.52 -4.43 -6.82
N GLU A 144 21.85 -5.01 -5.67
CA GLU A 144 22.84 -6.10 -5.61
C GLU A 144 22.31 -7.32 -6.35
N THR A 145 21.06 -7.67 -6.06
CA THR A 145 20.31 -8.71 -6.74
C THR A 145 18.93 -8.20 -7.13
N PHE A 146 18.49 -8.58 -8.32
CA PHE A 146 17.12 -8.37 -8.80
C PHE A 146 16.65 -9.68 -9.43
N THR A 147 15.72 -10.36 -8.78
CA THR A 147 15.20 -11.64 -9.27
C THR A 147 13.75 -11.49 -9.70
N LEU A 148 13.48 -11.71 -10.99
CA LEU A 148 12.13 -11.74 -11.55
C LEU A 148 11.84 -13.12 -12.11
N ALA A 149 10.79 -13.76 -11.61
CA ALA A 149 10.34 -15.09 -12.04
C ALA A 149 11.47 -16.15 -12.06
N GLY A 150 12.46 -16.05 -11.15
CA GLY A 150 13.61 -16.96 -11.07
C GLY A 150 14.82 -16.57 -11.93
N ILE A 151 14.75 -15.50 -12.70
CA ILE A 151 15.89 -14.91 -13.41
C ILE A 151 16.52 -13.85 -12.50
N THR A 152 17.78 -14.06 -12.11
CA THR A 152 18.52 -13.11 -11.27
C THR A 152 19.50 -12.29 -12.09
N ASP A 153 19.31 -10.97 -12.08
CA ASP A 153 20.28 -9.97 -12.50
C ASP A 153 21.04 -9.45 -11.27
N THR A 154 22.29 -9.03 -11.47
CA THR A 154 23.13 -8.47 -10.40
C THR A 154 23.66 -7.09 -10.79
N ASN A 155 23.95 -6.27 -9.77
CA ASN A 155 24.48 -4.91 -9.94
C ASN A 155 23.66 -4.04 -10.91
N LEU A 156 22.33 -4.13 -10.77
CA LEU A 156 21.38 -3.52 -11.70
C LEU A 156 21.20 -2.03 -11.37
N PRO A 157 21.34 -1.10 -12.33
CA PRO A 157 21.03 0.30 -12.12
C PRO A 157 19.55 0.50 -11.80
N ALA A 158 19.27 1.32 -10.79
CA ALA A 158 17.93 1.79 -10.46
C ALA A 158 18.00 3.20 -9.89
N VAL A 159 16.84 3.81 -9.67
CA VAL A 159 16.72 5.11 -9.01
C VAL A 159 15.69 5.02 -7.89
N VAL A 160 15.91 5.72 -6.78
CA VAL A 160 14.91 5.93 -5.74
C VAL A 160 14.24 7.27 -5.98
N ASN A 161 12.90 7.31 -6.00
CA ASN A 161 12.14 8.53 -6.20
C ASN A 161 12.10 9.38 -4.91
N GLY A 162 12.43 10.67 -5.00
CA GLY A 162 12.35 11.62 -3.90
C GLY A 162 10.94 12.19 -3.67
N GLY A 163 10.05 12.04 -4.67
CA GLY A 163 8.65 12.45 -4.57
C GLY A 163 7.71 11.34 -4.10
N ALA A 164 6.42 11.64 -4.06
CA ALA A 164 5.37 10.66 -3.78
C ALA A 164 5.25 9.66 -4.94
N LEU A 165 5.41 8.37 -4.63
CA LEU A 165 5.22 7.25 -5.54
C LEU A 165 4.63 6.08 -4.76
N ASP A 166 3.43 5.66 -5.16
CA ASP A 166 2.70 4.61 -4.44
C ASP A 166 3.28 3.22 -4.69
N THR A 167 3.64 2.92 -5.94
CA THR A 167 4.17 1.62 -6.36
C THR A 167 5.42 1.83 -7.22
N SER A 168 6.43 0.98 -7.00
CA SER A 168 7.67 0.99 -7.79
C SER A 168 7.39 0.72 -9.28
N LEU A 169 8.24 1.24 -10.17
CA LEU A 169 8.06 1.16 -11.63
C LEU A 169 9.17 0.35 -12.29
N LEU A 170 8.79 -0.57 -13.16
CA LEU A 170 9.72 -1.35 -13.97
C LEU A 170 9.83 -0.70 -15.36
N GLY A 171 10.85 0.13 -15.52
CA GLY A 171 11.08 0.90 -16.74
C GLY A 171 11.83 0.17 -17.85
N MET A 172 12.06 0.91 -18.93
CA MET A 172 12.67 0.42 -20.16
C MET A 172 14.10 -0.10 -19.99
N SER A 173 14.88 0.41 -19.03
CA SER A 173 16.23 -0.09 -18.71
C SER A 173 16.25 -1.58 -18.34
N TYR A 174 15.17 -2.10 -17.78
CA TYR A 174 14.99 -3.53 -17.54
C TYR A 174 14.28 -4.23 -18.69
N LEU A 175 13.17 -3.64 -19.17
CA LEU A 175 12.35 -4.25 -20.22
C LEU A 175 13.14 -4.48 -21.51
N ALA A 176 14.04 -3.56 -21.88
CA ALA A 176 14.88 -3.68 -23.07
C ALA A 176 15.94 -4.80 -23.01
N ARG A 177 16.11 -5.45 -21.85
CA ARG A 177 16.93 -6.66 -21.71
C ARG A 177 16.21 -7.91 -22.20
N HIS A 178 14.93 -7.78 -22.55
CA HIS A 178 14.04 -8.84 -22.98
C HIS A 178 13.39 -8.43 -24.31
N GLU A 179 13.01 -9.42 -25.11
CA GLU A 179 12.02 -9.22 -26.15
C GLU A 179 10.64 -9.06 -25.49
N VAL A 180 10.04 -7.89 -25.68
CA VAL A 180 8.77 -7.51 -25.08
C VAL A 180 7.64 -7.68 -26.10
N THR A 181 6.71 -8.58 -25.82
CA THR A 181 5.46 -8.71 -26.58
C THR A 181 4.29 -8.28 -25.72
N LEU A 182 3.54 -7.28 -26.18
CA LEU A 182 2.35 -6.78 -25.50
C LEU A 182 1.10 -7.15 -26.31
N THR A 183 0.17 -7.87 -25.69
CA THR A 183 -1.16 -8.13 -26.24
C THR A 183 -2.23 -7.39 -25.43
N ARG A 184 -3.50 -7.62 -25.76
CA ARG A 184 -4.64 -7.04 -25.03
C ARG A 184 -4.75 -7.54 -23.58
N ASP A 185 -4.27 -8.75 -23.30
CA ASP A 185 -4.53 -9.47 -22.04
C ASP A 185 -3.27 -9.90 -21.30
N ARG A 186 -2.09 -9.82 -21.93
CA ARG A 186 -0.82 -10.22 -21.33
C ARG A 186 0.36 -9.42 -21.87
N LEU A 187 1.36 -9.30 -21.02
CA LEU A 187 2.72 -8.90 -21.34
C LEU A 187 3.60 -10.15 -21.29
N ILE A 188 4.43 -10.35 -22.31
CA ILE A 188 5.36 -11.47 -22.40
C ILE A 188 6.76 -10.89 -22.46
N LEU A 189 7.62 -11.33 -21.55
CA LEU A 189 9.06 -11.02 -21.56
C LEU A 189 9.81 -12.30 -21.91
N ARG A 190 10.52 -12.30 -23.04
CA ARG A 190 11.39 -13.39 -23.45
C ARG A 190 12.85 -12.93 -23.39
N ARG A 191 13.74 -13.77 -22.88
CA ARG A 191 15.17 -13.46 -22.84
C ARG A 191 15.83 -13.54 -24.21
#